data_AF-A0A0F9UWL1-F1
#
_entry.id   AF-A0A0F9UWL1-F1
#
_cell.length_a   1.000
_cell.length_b   1.000
_cell.length_c   1.000
_cell.angle_alpha   90.00
_cell.angle_beta   90.00
_cell.angle_gamma   90.00
#
_symmetry.space_group_name_H-M   'P 1'
#
loop_
_entity.id
_entity.type
_entity.pdbx_description
1 polymer ?
#
loop_
_entity_poly.entity_id
_entity_poly.type
_entity_poly.pdbx_seq_one_letter_code
_entity_poly.pdbx_strand_id
1 'polypeptide(L)' 'MTTLPPNAVEISRDTLEATARILGPESAAAQTLAEGARRESAGEIVVFFQADNRLFVGPRINVRA' A
#
# COMPACT_ATOMS: atom_id res chain seq x y z
N MET A 1 2.78 -7.15 -13.92
CA MET A 1 2.35 -7.88 -12.70
C MET A 1 3.40 -7.61 -11.64
N THR A 2 3.09 -6.80 -10.63
CA THR A 2 3.99 -6.63 -9.48
C THR A 2 3.75 -7.80 -8.54
N THR A 3 4.63 -8.80 -8.59
CA THR A 3 4.62 -9.91 -7.64
C THR A 3 5.01 -9.37 -6.28
N LEU A 4 4.18 -9.58 -5.25
CA LEU A 4 4.50 -9.17 -3.88
C LEU A 4 5.71 -9.99 -3.38
N PRO A 5 6.62 -9.39 -2.60
CA PRO A 5 7.67 -10.14 -1.92
C PRO A 5 7.10 -11.24 -1.02
N PRO A 6 7.81 -12.37 -0.82
CA PRO A 6 7.32 -13.50 -0.02
C PRO A 6 7.09 -13.16 1.46
N ASN A 7 7.76 -12.12 1.97
CA ASN A 7 7.64 -11.60 3.32
C ASN A 7 6.70 -10.38 3.43
N ALA A 8 5.92 -10.09 2.38
CA ALA A 8 5.01 -8.96 2.40
C ALA A 8 3.86 -9.19 3.40
N VAL A 9 3.67 -8.24 4.30
CA VAL A 9 2.58 -8.21 5.26
C VAL A 9 1.60 -7.10 4.91
N GLU A 10 0.30 -7.37 5.06
CA GLU A 10 -0.72 -6.34 4.89
C GLU A 10 -0.57 -5.27 5.98
N ILE A 11 -0.64 -4.00 5.57
CA ILE A 11 -0.63 -2.85 6.48
C ILE A 11 -1.93 -2.07 6.28
N SER A 12 -2.48 -1.55 7.38
CA SER A 12 -3.72 -0.77 7.31
C SER A 12 -3.46 0.58 6.64
N ARG A 13 -4.49 1.08 5.94
CA ARG A 13 -4.50 2.44 5.40
C ARG A 13 -4.24 3.48 6.51
N ASP A 14 -4.89 3.33 7.66
CA ASP A 14 -4.77 4.27 8.78
C ASP A 14 -3.32 4.41 9.28
N THR A 15 -2.57 3.30 9.32
CA THR A 15 -1.14 3.34 9.68
C THR A 15 -0.33 4.13 8.65
N LEU A 16 -0.62 3.97 7.36
CA LEU A 16 0.03 4.75 6.31
C LEU A 16 -0.33 6.24 6.40
N GLU A 17 -1.59 6.57 6.67
CA GLU A 17 -2.04 7.96 6.81
C GLU A 17 -1.38 8.65 8.00
N ALA A 18 -1.31 7.97 9.15
CA ALA A 18 -0.58 8.45 10.32
C ALA A 18 0.90 8.68 10.00
N THR A 19 1.53 7.72 9.33
CA THR A 19 2.95 7.80 8.94
C THR A 19 3.20 8.97 7.97
N ALA A 20 2.35 9.13 6.97
CA ALA A 20 2.42 10.23 6.00
C ALA A 20 2.24 11.60 6.68
N ARG A 21 1.37 11.69 7.70
CA ARG A 21 1.19 12.93 8.47
C ARG A 21 2.43 13.31 9.28
N ILE A 22 3.14 12.32 9.81
CA ILE A 22 4.37 12.52 10.60
C ILE A 22 5.56 12.87 9.71
N LEU A 23 5.77 12.10 8.64
CA LEU A 23 6.95 12.21 7.78
C LEU A 23 6.78 13.22 6.64
N GLY A 24 5.55 13.64 6.36
CA GLY A 24 5.22 14.60 5.31
C GLY A 24 4.93 13.99 3.94
N PRO A 25 4.60 14.85 2.95
CA PRO A 25 4.07 14.45 1.64
C PRO A 25 5.09 13.74 0.74
N GLU A 26 6.39 13.94 0.97
CA GLU A 26 7.45 13.27 0.21
C GLU A 26 7.74 11.84 0.70
N SER A 27 7.12 11.43 1.80
CA SER A 27 7.35 10.10 2.38
C SER A 27 6.86 8.97 1.49
N ALA A 28 7.51 7.80 1.61
CA ALA A 28 7.06 6.59 0.92
C ALA A 28 5.61 6.23 1.27
N ALA A 29 5.15 6.53 2.49
CA ALA A 29 3.77 6.33 2.92
C ALA A 29 2.80 7.22 2.12
N ALA A 30 3.11 8.52 1.97
CA ALA A 30 2.29 9.44 1.19
C ALA A 30 2.23 9.04 -0.29
N GLN A 31 3.37 8.67 -0.88
CA GLN A 31 3.41 8.19 -2.27
C GLN A 31 2.62 6.88 -2.46
N THR A 32 2.68 5.97 -1.48
CA THR A 32 1.92 4.71 -1.50
C THR A 32 0.41 4.97 -1.45
N LEU A 33 -0.03 5.91 -0.59
CA LEU A 33 -1.44 6.32 -0.54
C LEU A 33 -1.91 6.96 -1.85
N ALA A 34 -1.09 7.81 -2.45
CA ALA A 34 -1.40 8.45 -3.74
C ALA A 34 -1.55 7.42 -4.87
N GLU A 35 -0.66 6.43 -4.93
CA GLU A 35 -0.78 5.32 -5.88
C GLU A 35 -2.03 4.46 -5.62
N GLY A 36 -2.34 4.20 -4.35
CA GLY A 36 -3.58 3.54 -3.94
C GLY A 36 -4.81 4.27 -4.47
N ALA A 37 -4.91 5.58 -4.21
CA ALA A 37 -6.01 6.42 -4.67
C ALA A 37 -6.11 6.46 -6.20
N ARG A 38 -4.98 6.50 -6.92
CA ARG A 38 -4.95 6.45 -8.38
C ARG A 38 -5.56 5.15 -8.92
N ARG A 39 -5.22 4.01 -8.31
CA ARG A 39 -5.77 2.70 -8.70
C ARG A 39 -7.23 2.52 -8.31
N GLU A 40 -7.64 3.00 -7.15
CA GLU A 40 -9.06 3.03 -6.75
C GLU A 40 -9.88 3.87 -7.73
N SER A 41 -9.35 5.01 -8.17
CA SER A 41 -9.98 5.85 -9.20
C SER A 41 -10.06 5.16 -10.56
N ALA A 42 -9.19 4.18 -10.82
CA ALA A 42 -9.26 3.30 -12.00
C ALA A 42 -10.20 2.10 -11.80
N GLY A 43 -10.87 1.98 -10.66
CA GLY A 43 -11.82 0.91 -10.34
C GLY A 43 -11.19 -0.33 -9.68
N GLU A 44 -9.92 -0.28 -9.28
CA GLU A 44 -9.27 -1.38 -8.56
C GLU A 44 -9.60 -1.35 -7.06
N ILE A 45 -9.80 -2.53 -6.46
CA ILE A 45 -9.83 -2.67 -4.99
C ILE A 45 -8.39 -2.91 -4.53
N VAL A 46 -7.82 -1.96 -3.79
CA VAL A 46 -6.41 -2.01 -3.38
C VAL A 46 -6.23 -2.47 -1.93
N VAL A 47 -5.07 -3.06 -1.67
CA VAL A 47 -4.53 -3.41 -0.36
C VAL A 47 -3.10 -2.91 -0.30
N PHE A 48 -2.66 -2.49 0.89
CA PHE A 48 -1.32 -2.00 1.11
C PHE A 48 -0.48 -3.07 1.79
N PHE A 49 0.78 -3.19 1.37
CA PHE A 49 1.71 -4.16 1.92
C PHE A 49 3.03 -3.49 2.29
N GLN A 50 3.67 -4.04 3.30
CA GLN A 50 5.05 -3.72 3.66
C GLN A 50 5.90 -4.99 3.52
N ALA A 51 7.06 -4.86 2.90
CA ALA A 51 8.10 -5.87 2.94
C ALA A 51 9.45 -5.19 3.10
N ASP A 52 10.23 -5.65 4.07
CA ASP A 52 11.48 -5.00 4.47
C ASP A 52 11.25 -3.49 4.73
N ASN A 53 11.93 -2.64 3.96
CA ASN A 53 11.81 -1.19 4.04
C ASN A 53 11.06 -0.58 2.84
N ARG A 54 10.16 -1.36 2.21
CA ARG A 54 9.42 -0.96 1.02
C ARG A 54 7.92 -1.11 1.23
N LEU A 55 7.18 -0.18 0.65
CA LEU A 55 5.72 -0.17 0.64
C LEU A 55 5.22 -0.48 -0.76
N PHE A 56 4.10 -1.22 -0.82
CA PHE A 56 3.51 -1.69 -2.05
C PHE A 56 2.00 -1.47 -2.05
N VAL A 57 1.47 -1.22 -3.23
CA VAL A 57 0.03 -1.23 -3.51
C VAL A 57 -0.26 -2.45 -4.38
N GLY A 58 -1.07 -3.37 -3.88
CA GLY A 58 -1.52 -4.56 -4.60
C GLY A 58 -3.04 -4.61 -4.72
N PRO A 59 -3.58 -5.40 -5.65
CA PRO A 59 -5.01 -5.67 -5.66
C PRO A 59 -5.41 -6.48 -4.42
N ARG A 60 -6.66 -6.37 -3.97
CA ARG A 60 -7.23 -7.29 -2.99
C ARG A 60 -7.38 -8.66 -3.62
N ILE A 61 -6.36 -9.50 -3.50
CA ILE A 61 -6.46 -10.91 -3.83
C ILE A 61 -7.16 -11.57 -2.65
N ASN A 62 -8.32 -12.19 -2.87
CA ASN A 62 -8.90 -13.10 -1.88
C ASN A 62 -7.90 -14.24 -1.66
N VAL A 63 -7.04 -14.10 -0.66
CA VAL A 63 -6.14 -15.18 -0.22
C VAL A 63 -7.04 -16.18 0.50
N ARG A 64 -7.77 -17.00 -0.27
CA ARG A 64 -8.27 -18.27 0.27
C ARG A 64 -7.05 -19.14 0.48
N ALA A 65 -6.77 -19.42 1.76
CA ALA A 65 -5.90 -20.50 2.18
C ALA A 65 -6.34 -21.84 1.58
#